data_AF-A0A453ACS2-F1
#
_entry.id   AF-A0A453ACS2-F1
#
_cell.length_a   1.000
_cell.length_b   1.000
_cell.length_c   1.000
_cell.angle_alpha   90.00
_cell.angle_beta   90.00
_cell.angle_gamma   90.00
#
_symmetry.space_group_name_H-M   'P 1'
#
loop_
_entity.id
_entity.type
_entity.pdbx_description
1 polymer ?
#
loop_
_entity_poly.entity_id
_entity_poly.type
_entity_poly.pdbx_seq_one_letter_code
_entity_poly.pdbx_strand_id
1 'polypeptide(L)'
;VDAKADKEDTKGLVKGKKRKNQLGVEEKERRSSESLLMSQFPVTLKKQLVDDWEFVTQLGKLVKLPRSPTVDGILTKYLEYRVKKDNKISDSCAEVTKGLRCYFDKALPAMLLYKKEQKQYKEEIKGDVSPSTVYGAEHLLR
;
A
#
# COMPACT_ATOMS: atom_id res chain seq x y z
N VAL A 1 -26.42 71.65 25.25
CA VAL A 1 -25.65 72.29 24.17
C VAL A 1 -24.82 71.23 23.48
N ASP A 2 -24.88 70.97 22.20
CA ASP A 2 -25.97 70.96 21.23
C ASP A 2 -25.51 69.95 20.15
N ALA A 3 -26.47 69.26 19.56
CA ALA A 3 -26.26 68.23 18.54
C ALA A 3 -26.44 68.79 17.12
N LYS A 4 -25.63 68.35 16.16
CA LYS A 4 -25.90 68.22 14.69
C LYS A 4 -24.60 67.75 13.98
N ALA A 5 -24.55 66.59 13.29
CA ALA A 5 -25.04 66.26 11.93
C ALA A 5 -24.22 66.98 10.82
N ASP A 6 -23.78 66.42 9.68
CA ASP A 6 -24.25 65.28 8.87
C ASP A 6 -23.24 64.95 7.72
N LYS A 7 -23.19 63.66 7.31
CA LYS A 7 -22.98 63.02 5.96
C LYS A 7 -21.78 63.29 5.03
N GLU A 8 -21.17 62.20 4.50
CA GLU A 8 -21.52 61.51 3.22
C GLU A 8 -20.54 60.30 2.99
N ASP A 9 -20.96 59.04 3.14
CA ASP A 9 -21.37 58.04 2.12
C ASP A 9 -20.37 57.70 0.98
N THR A 10 -19.89 56.44 0.95
CA THR A 10 -19.79 55.65 -0.30
C THR A 10 -19.63 54.15 0.01
N LYS A 11 -20.66 53.38 -0.35
CA LYS A 11 -20.70 51.91 -0.34
C LYS A 11 -19.86 51.33 -1.49
N GLY A 12 -19.11 50.28 -1.22
CA GLY A 12 -18.39 49.48 -2.23
C GLY A 12 -18.28 48.01 -1.85
N LEU A 13 -19.33 47.25 -2.16
CA LEU A 13 -19.48 45.80 -2.05
C LEU A 13 -18.42 45.03 -2.85
N VAL A 14 -17.55 44.21 -2.21
CA VAL A 14 -16.80 43.15 -2.92
C VAL A 14 -16.70 41.84 -2.09
N LYS A 15 -17.73 41.01 -2.28
CA LYS A 15 -17.66 39.59 -2.68
C LYS A 15 -16.68 38.68 -1.91
N GLY A 16 -17.24 37.92 -0.96
CA GLY A 16 -16.58 36.81 -0.27
C GLY A 16 -15.89 35.83 -1.24
N LYS A 17 -14.58 35.70 -1.07
CA LYS A 17 -13.72 34.79 -1.83
C LYS A 17 -13.85 33.38 -1.26
N LYS A 18 -14.86 32.67 -1.76
CA LYS A 18 -15.16 31.25 -1.53
C LYS A 18 -13.91 30.40 -1.83
N ARG A 19 -13.19 29.97 -0.79
CA ARG A 19 -12.18 28.90 -0.88
C ARG A 19 -12.92 27.59 -1.15
N LYS A 20 -13.08 27.21 -2.43
CA LYS A 20 -13.60 25.90 -2.82
C LYS A 20 -12.68 25.30 -3.88
N ASN A 21 -12.34 24.02 -3.68
CA ASN A 21 -11.63 23.11 -4.58
C ASN A 21 -10.09 23.20 -4.63
N GLN A 22 -9.41 22.79 -3.55
CA GLN A 22 -8.08 22.15 -3.68
C GLN A 22 -8.14 20.62 -3.46
N LEU A 23 -9.18 20.10 -2.78
CA LEU A 23 -9.32 18.67 -2.50
C LEU A 23 -9.63 17.79 -3.73
N GLY A 24 -10.18 18.37 -4.81
CA GLY A 24 -10.64 17.60 -5.98
C GLY A 24 -9.57 17.33 -7.04
N VAL A 25 -8.42 18.01 -6.99
CA VAL A 25 -7.33 17.83 -7.98
C VAL A 25 -6.45 16.65 -7.56
N GLU A 26 -6.07 16.58 -6.29
CA GLU A 26 -5.26 15.47 -5.76
C GLU A 26 -5.98 14.12 -5.85
N GLU A 27 -7.29 14.08 -5.60
CA GLU A 27 -8.05 12.83 -5.65
C GLU A 27 -8.16 12.28 -7.08
N LYS A 28 -8.26 13.17 -8.09
CA LYS A 28 -8.38 12.79 -9.50
C LYS A 28 -7.04 12.33 -10.07
N GLU A 29 -5.93 12.95 -9.66
CA GLU A 29 -4.58 12.56 -10.04
C GLU A 29 -4.16 11.22 -9.41
N ARG A 30 -4.45 11.02 -8.11
CA ARG A 30 -4.26 9.74 -7.41
C ARG A 30 -5.03 8.62 -8.11
N ARG A 31 -6.32 8.84 -8.39
CA ARG A 31 -7.16 7.87 -9.09
C ARG A 31 -6.66 7.56 -10.52
N SER A 32 -6.09 8.55 -11.20
CA SER A 32 -5.48 8.38 -12.53
C SER A 32 -4.18 7.57 -12.44
N SER A 33 -3.32 7.83 -11.46
CA SER A 33 -2.08 7.07 -11.26
C SER A 33 -2.35 5.62 -10.83
N GLU A 34 -3.32 5.39 -9.94
CA GLU A 34 -3.76 4.04 -9.55
C GLU A 34 -4.31 3.26 -10.74
N SER A 35 -5.11 3.90 -11.60
CA SER A 35 -5.63 3.28 -12.83
C SER A 35 -4.51 2.86 -13.78
N LEU A 36 -3.45 3.66 -13.92
CA LEU A 36 -2.32 3.33 -14.80
C LEU A 36 -1.49 2.16 -14.25
N LEU A 37 -1.25 2.12 -12.94
CA LEU A 37 -0.57 1.01 -12.28
C LEU A 37 -1.36 -0.30 -12.43
N MET A 38 -2.68 -0.22 -12.26
CA MET A 38 -3.57 -1.36 -12.45
C MET A 38 -3.59 -1.86 -13.90
N SER A 39 -3.50 -0.98 -14.90
CA SER A 39 -3.43 -1.39 -16.31
C SER A 39 -2.14 -2.16 -16.65
N GLN A 40 -1.02 -1.85 -15.99
CA GLN A 40 0.25 -2.57 -16.18
C GLN A 40 0.31 -3.90 -15.42
N PHE A 41 -0.59 -4.11 -14.47
CA PHE A 41 -0.55 -5.30 -13.62
C PHE A 41 -1.02 -6.55 -14.40
N PRO A 42 -0.21 -7.63 -14.43
CA PRO A 42 -0.54 -8.84 -15.18
C PRO A 42 -1.90 -9.42 -14.80
N VAL A 43 -2.73 -9.73 -15.79
CA VAL A 43 -4.09 -10.27 -15.58
C VAL A 43 -4.09 -11.61 -14.81
N THR A 44 -3.04 -12.41 -14.98
CA THR A 44 -2.85 -13.68 -14.25
C THR A 44 -2.69 -13.45 -12.75
N LEU A 45 -1.98 -12.40 -12.35
CA LEU A 45 -1.79 -12.04 -10.94
C LEU A 45 -3.06 -11.43 -10.35
N LYS A 46 -3.85 -10.68 -11.13
CA LYS A 46 -5.18 -10.21 -10.66
C LYS A 46 -6.09 -11.38 -10.36
N LYS A 47 -6.11 -12.38 -11.24
CA LYS A 47 -6.89 -13.60 -11.01
C LYS A 47 -6.44 -14.30 -9.72
N GLN A 48 -5.13 -14.43 -9.49
CA GLN A 48 -4.61 -15.00 -8.25
C GLN A 48 -5.06 -14.24 -7.00
N LEU A 49 -5.12 -12.90 -7.02
CA LEU A 49 -5.63 -12.11 -5.90
C LEU A 49 -7.13 -12.35 -5.64
N VAL A 50 -7.93 -12.49 -6.71
CA VAL A 50 -9.36 -12.80 -6.59
C VAL A 50 -9.57 -14.20 -6.02
N ASP A 51 -8.83 -15.19 -6.54
CA ASP A 51 -8.89 -16.57 -6.08
C ASP A 51 -8.47 -16.66 -4.59
N ASP A 52 -7.37 -16.01 -4.21
CA ASP A 52 -6.88 -15.97 -2.82
C ASP A 52 -7.89 -15.32 -1.86
N TRP A 53 -8.51 -14.21 -2.27
CA TRP A 53 -9.58 -13.58 -1.49
C TRP A 53 -10.75 -14.54 -1.26
N GLU A 54 -11.17 -15.29 -2.28
CA GLU A 54 -12.24 -16.29 -2.17
C GLU A 54 -11.83 -17.45 -1.24
N PHE A 55 -10.62 -17.98 -1.39
CA PHE A 55 -10.11 -19.06 -0.55
C PHE A 55 -10.07 -18.68 0.94
N VAL A 56 -9.55 -17.50 1.26
CA VAL A 56 -9.43 -17.07 2.65
C VAL A 56 -10.77 -16.59 3.19
N THR A 57 -11.44 -15.68 2.49
CA THR A 57 -12.64 -14.99 3.01
C THR A 57 -13.89 -15.85 2.93
N GLN A 58 -14.14 -16.52 1.80
CA GLN A 58 -15.35 -17.34 1.62
C GLN A 58 -15.14 -18.74 2.18
N LEU A 59 -14.09 -19.43 1.73
CA LEU A 59 -13.87 -20.84 2.07
C LEU A 59 -13.16 -21.04 3.41
N GLY A 60 -12.57 -19.99 3.99
CA GLY A 60 -11.85 -20.09 5.27
C GLY A 60 -10.59 -20.95 5.19
N LYS A 61 -10.05 -21.18 3.99
CA LYS A 61 -8.82 -21.93 3.79
C LYS A 61 -7.64 -21.02 4.08
N LEU A 62 -6.94 -21.32 5.16
CA LEU A 62 -5.74 -20.59 5.56
C LEU A 62 -4.49 -21.25 4.96
N VAL A 63 -3.52 -20.44 4.57
CA VAL A 63 -2.22 -20.92 4.09
C VAL A 63 -1.47 -21.58 5.23
N LYS A 64 -0.79 -22.71 4.97
CA LYS A 64 0.06 -23.37 5.96
C LYS A 64 1.34 -22.57 6.16
N LEU A 65 1.64 -22.21 7.41
CA LEU A 65 2.88 -21.55 7.81
C LEU A 65 3.78 -22.54 8.58
N PRO A 66 5.12 -22.40 8.51
CA PRO A 66 5.86 -21.50 7.63
C PRO A 66 5.77 -21.93 6.16
N ARG A 67 5.74 -20.96 5.24
CA ARG A 67 5.59 -21.21 3.80
C ARG A 67 6.96 -21.40 3.14
N SER A 68 7.03 -22.32 2.18
CA SER A 68 8.21 -22.48 1.33
C SER A 68 7.79 -22.33 -0.14
N PRO A 69 8.41 -21.39 -0.90
CA PRO A 69 9.41 -20.41 -0.47
C PRO A 69 8.82 -19.27 0.39
N THR A 70 9.65 -18.69 1.27
CA THR A 70 9.31 -17.52 2.09
C THR A 70 9.48 -16.22 1.30
N VAL A 71 8.95 -15.09 1.79
CA VAL A 71 9.19 -13.76 1.20
C VAL A 71 10.69 -13.48 1.10
N ASP A 72 11.44 -13.72 2.17
CA ASP A 72 12.91 -13.62 2.17
C ASP A 72 13.55 -14.47 1.07
N GLY A 73 13.10 -15.72 0.92
CA GLY A 73 13.58 -16.62 -0.12
C GLY A 73 13.26 -16.13 -1.53
N ILE A 74 12.07 -15.56 -1.73
CA ILE A 74 11.64 -15.00 -3.01
C ILE A 74 12.48 -13.76 -3.36
N LEU A 75 12.68 -12.84 -2.42
CA LEU A 75 13.48 -11.64 -2.62
C LEU A 75 14.95 -11.97 -2.89
N THR A 76 15.51 -12.94 -2.16
CA THR A 76 16.88 -13.44 -2.38
C THR A 76 17.01 -14.05 -3.77
N LYS A 77 16.07 -14.91 -4.18
CA LYS A 77 16.04 -15.50 -5.52
C LYS A 77 15.93 -14.45 -6.62
N TYR A 78 15.17 -13.38 -6.39
CA TYR A 78 15.09 -12.25 -7.32
C TYR A 78 16.43 -11.52 -7.46
N LEU A 79 17.14 -11.27 -6.35
CA LEU A 79 18.49 -10.69 -6.39
C LEU A 79 19.46 -11.57 -7.17
N GLU A 80 19.50 -12.88 -6.88
CA GLU A 80 20.36 -13.84 -7.59
C GLU A 80 20.07 -13.86 -9.09
N TYR A 81 18.79 -13.84 -9.46
CA TYR A 81 18.37 -13.77 -10.87
C TYR A 81 18.86 -12.48 -11.53
N ARG A 82 18.77 -11.34 -10.84
CA ARG A 82 19.27 -10.05 -11.34
C ARG A 82 20.78 -10.03 -11.52
N VAL A 83 21.53 -10.61 -10.59
CA VAL A 83 23.00 -10.75 -10.71
C VAL A 83 23.37 -11.51 -11.98
N LYS A 84 22.71 -12.65 -12.19
CA LYS A 84 22.98 -13.54 -13.33
C LYS A 84 22.61 -12.89 -14.67
N LYS A 85 21.58 -12.05 -14.68
CA LYS A 85 21.09 -11.40 -15.90
C LYS A 85 21.92 -10.18 -16.29
N ASP A 86 22.21 -9.30 -15.34
CA ASP A 86 22.82 -7.98 -15.62
C ASP A 86 24.33 -7.94 -15.29
N ASN A 87 24.92 -9.04 -14.81
CA ASN A 87 26.33 -9.16 -14.35
C ASN A 87 26.77 -8.14 -13.27
N LYS A 88 25.82 -7.32 -12.78
CA LYS A 88 25.98 -6.40 -11.65
C LYS A 88 24.69 -6.41 -10.83
N ILE A 89 24.82 -6.59 -9.52
CA ILE A 89 23.83 -6.03 -8.60
C ILE A 89 24.05 -4.53 -8.65
N SER A 90 23.09 -3.75 -9.16
CA SER A 90 23.11 -2.34 -8.79
C SER A 90 22.79 -2.28 -7.30
N ASP A 91 23.58 -1.58 -6.49
CA ASP A 91 23.31 -1.38 -5.06
C ASP A 91 21.86 -0.94 -4.81
N SER A 92 21.28 -0.21 -5.77
CA SER A 92 19.86 0.18 -5.75
C SER A 92 18.88 -1.00 -5.67
N CYS A 93 19.15 -2.13 -6.33
CA CYS A 93 18.25 -3.28 -6.32
C CYS A 93 18.27 -3.99 -4.96
N ALA A 94 19.46 -4.09 -4.34
CA ALA A 94 19.61 -4.64 -3.00
C ALA A 94 18.86 -3.77 -1.97
N GLU A 95 19.04 -2.45 -2.03
CA GLU A 95 18.32 -1.50 -1.17
C GLU A 95 16.80 -1.57 -1.36
N VAL A 96 16.32 -1.67 -2.62
CA VAL A 96 14.88 -1.83 -2.90
C VAL A 96 14.35 -3.13 -2.28
N THR A 97 15.03 -4.26 -2.43
CA THR A 97 14.57 -5.52 -1.83
C THR A 97 14.59 -5.50 -0.30
N LYS A 98 15.58 -4.83 0.30
CA LYS A 98 15.66 -4.63 1.76
C LYS A 98 14.52 -3.73 2.25
N GLY A 99 14.22 -2.66 1.53
CA GLY A 99 13.07 -1.79 1.79
C GLY A 99 11.75 -2.54 1.69
N LEU A 100 11.59 -3.38 0.66
CA LEU A 100 10.39 -4.18 0.46
C LEU A 100 10.19 -5.21 1.58
N ARG A 101 11.26 -5.87 2.04
CA ARG A 101 11.21 -6.76 3.21
C ARG A 101 10.72 -6.01 4.46
N CYS A 102 11.35 -4.88 4.79
CA CYS A 102 10.98 -4.09 5.96
C CYS A 102 9.54 -3.54 5.85
N TYR A 103 9.12 -3.15 4.65
CA TYR A 103 7.76 -2.73 4.38
C TYR A 103 6.78 -3.86 4.60
N PHE A 104 7.06 -5.06 4.05
CA PHE A 104 6.22 -6.24 4.23
C PHE A 104 6.02 -6.59 5.71
N ASP A 105 7.09 -6.61 6.50
CA ASP A 105 7.00 -6.93 7.93
C ASP A 105 6.05 -5.99 8.70
N LYS A 106 6.00 -4.72 8.31
CA LYS A 106 5.10 -3.71 8.91
C LYS A 106 3.71 -3.72 8.30
N ALA A 107 3.61 -3.91 6.99
CA ALA A 107 2.36 -3.89 6.25
C ALA A 107 1.52 -5.15 6.50
N LEU A 108 2.17 -6.28 6.80
CA LEU A 108 1.48 -7.55 7.01
C LEU A 108 0.38 -7.46 8.09
N PRO A 109 0.69 -7.14 9.36
CA PRO A 109 -0.35 -7.00 10.38
C PRO A 109 -1.29 -5.81 10.15
N ALA A 110 -0.84 -4.79 9.41
CA ALA A 110 -1.58 -3.55 9.21
C ALA A 110 -2.65 -3.64 8.11
N MET A 111 -2.36 -4.32 6.99
CA MET A 111 -3.24 -4.31 5.80
C MET A 111 -3.25 -5.59 4.96
N LEU A 112 -2.24 -6.47 5.02
CA LEU A 112 -2.15 -7.62 4.08
C LEU A 112 -2.86 -8.88 4.58
N LEU A 113 -3.28 -8.92 5.86
CA LEU A 113 -3.99 -10.05 6.44
C LEU A 113 -5.50 -9.86 6.42
N TYR A 114 -6.23 -10.87 5.94
CA TYR A 114 -7.67 -10.93 6.11
C TYR A 114 -8.05 -11.24 7.55
N LYS A 115 -9.29 -10.90 7.94
CA LYS A 115 -9.79 -11.07 9.32
C LYS A 115 -9.60 -12.49 9.89
N LYS A 116 -9.72 -13.52 9.04
CA LYS A 116 -9.54 -14.92 9.41
C LYS A 116 -8.07 -15.30 9.68
N GLU A 117 -7.13 -14.66 8.99
CA GLU A 117 -5.69 -14.91 9.14
C GLU A 117 -5.09 -14.22 10.38
N GLN A 118 -5.75 -13.21 10.93
CA GLN A 118 -5.29 -12.47 12.12
C GLN A 118 -5.05 -13.38 13.34
N LYS A 119 -5.85 -14.43 13.50
CA LYS A 119 -5.64 -15.41 14.59
C LYS A 119 -4.35 -16.20 14.36
N GLN A 120 -4.16 -16.69 13.13
CA GLN A 120 -2.97 -17.45 12.75
C GLN A 120 -1.69 -16.61 12.90
N TYR A 121 -1.73 -15.33 12.51
CA TYR A 121 -0.60 -14.42 12.69
C TYR A 121 -0.17 -14.30 14.16
N LYS A 122 -1.12 -14.14 15.10
CA LYS A 122 -0.82 -14.06 16.53
C LYS A 122 -0.24 -15.35 17.11
N GLU A 123 -0.60 -16.50 16.52
CA GLU A 123 -0.10 -17.80 16.96
C GLU A 123 1.30 -18.10 16.42
N GLU A 124 1.58 -17.68 15.19
CA GLU A 124 2.84 -17.96 14.48
C GLU A 124 3.93 -16.91 14.76
N ILE A 125 3.57 -15.62 14.75
CA ILE A 125 4.49 -14.52 15.01
C ILE A 125 4.49 -14.24 16.52
N LYS A 126 5.38 -14.95 17.22
CA LYS A 126 5.66 -14.78 18.65
C LYS A 126 7.11 -14.35 18.84
N GLY A 127 7.34 -13.32 19.65
CA GLY A 127 8.68 -12.81 19.92
C GLY A 127 9.25 -12.00 18.75
N ASP A 128 10.52 -12.24 18.42
CA ASP A 128 11.30 -11.47 17.42
C ASP A 128 11.35 -12.14 16.03
N VAL A 129 10.28 -12.86 15.66
CA VAL A 129 10.21 -13.51 14.35
C VAL A 129 9.70 -12.52 13.31
N SER A 130 10.52 -12.21 12.30
CA SER A 130 10.11 -11.35 11.18
C SER A 130 9.11 -12.07 10.28
N PRO A 131 7.96 -11.46 9.95
CA PRO A 131 6.98 -12.11 9.08
C PRO A 131 7.51 -12.51 7.70
N SER A 132 8.51 -11.80 7.17
CA SER A 132 9.15 -12.12 5.89
C SER A 132 9.80 -13.51 5.83
N THR A 133 10.13 -14.11 6.98
CA THR A 133 10.74 -15.45 7.06
C THR A 133 9.70 -16.57 7.22
N VAL A 134 8.43 -16.22 7.42
CA VAL A 134 7.35 -17.17 7.69
C VAL A 134 6.34 -17.21 6.56
N TYR A 135 5.99 -16.03 6.02
CA TYR A 135 4.97 -15.87 4.98
C TYR A 135 5.54 -16.04 3.57
N GLY A 136 4.66 -16.28 2.60
CA GLY A 136 5.02 -16.64 1.22
C GLY A 136 4.59 -15.64 0.15
N ALA A 137 4.56 -16.12 -1.10
CA ALA A 137 4.23 -15.32 -2.28
C ALA A 137 2.79 -14.79 -2.25
N GLU A 138 1.88 -15.56 -1.64
CA GLU A 138 0.46 -15.24 -1.53
C GLU A 138 0.25 -13.89 -0.83
N HIS A 139 0.96 -13.66 0.27
CA HIS A 139 0.90 -12.42 1.04
C HIS A 139 1.75 -11.31 0.43
N LEU A 140 2.89 -11.66 -0.20
CA LEU A 140 3.75 -10.68 -0.87
C LEU A 140 3.07 -10.03 -2.09
N LEU A 141 2.14 -10.75 -2.73
CA LEU A 141 1.39 -10.25 -3.88
C LEU A 141 0.30 -9.24 -3.50
N ARG A 142 -0.15 -9.25 -2.23
CA ARG A 142 -1.23 -8.39 -1.73
C ARG A 142 -0.80 -6.95 -1.52
#